data_AF-A0A662EHJ7-F1
#
_entry.id   AF-A0A662EHJ7-F1
#
_cell.length_a   1.000
_cell.length_b   1.000
_cell.length_c   1.000
_cell.angle_alpha   90.00
_cell.angle_beta   90.00
_cell.angle_gamma   90.00
#
_symmetry.space_group_name_H-M   'P 1'
#
loop_
_entity.id
_entity.type
_entity.pdbx_description
1 polymer ?
#
loop_
_entity_poly.entity_id
_entity_poly.type
_entity_poly.pdbx_seq_one_letter_code
_entity_poly.pdbx_strand_id
1 'polypeptide(L)'
;MARMLPAKVERGRFRRRLIALFLDWMSWGYVAYGVMYFLNDYWWRIPLERFYSTLTLPPWGWPAAVLGTLAMAVVCELTGYSLGERALKLERKRERPLTKEELLRGRAAGKPFWRTQWGIMAVLLLALTVALGWHIVKIDPEALIHPSPRAREMLSEIFPPDFRHFRVPDPAFELRGLPYSILDLMVLTIFMALLATVLGAAVALPLSFLGARNIMGFSPAGWLVYGVVRGFFNIFRSIETMLWAVVFAIWIRWGSPLAGIMALTVHTIAALGKLYSEQVEGIDPGPVEAVVAAGGSRAEVIRYAVLPQVIPSFWAFTLYRWDINVRMSTVIALVGGGGIGDMLFYYKNEGKWALLGAVVITIVAVVWAMDYLSGRLRERIT
;
A
#
# COMPACT_ATOMS: atom_id res chain seq x y z
N MET A 1 38.53 14.87 35.50
CA MET A 1 39.01 14.83 34.10
C MET A 1 37.88 14.40 33.17
N ALA A 2 37.25 15.34 32.48
CA ALA A 2 36.22 15.05 31.48
C ALA A 2 36.89 14.49 30.22
N ARG A 3 36.72 13.18 29.95
CA ARG A 3 37.06 12.61 28.63
C ARG A 3 36.16 13.28 27.58
N MET A 4 36.69 14.23 26.82
CA MET A 4 36.05 14.76 25.62
C MET A 4 35.72 13.59 24.69
N LEU A 5 34.43 13.39 24.43
CA LEU A 5 33.99 12.40 23.45
C LEU A 5 34.39 12.89 22.06
N PRO A 6 34.78 12.00 21.13
CA PRO A 6 35.10 12.41 19.76
C PRO A 6 33.87 13.08 19.11
N ALA A 7 34.07 14.24 18.46
CA ALA A 7 33.00 15.11 17.94
C ALA A 7 31.93 14.41 17.06
N LYS A 8 32.29 13.29 16.39
CA LYS A 8 31.34 12.46 15.62
C LYS A 8 30.30 11.75 16.52
N VAL A 9 30.69 11.31 17.72
CA VAL A 9 29.81 10.63 18.68
C VAL A 9 28.83 11.61 19.31
N GLU A 10 29.27 12.84 19.60
CA GLU A 10 28.38 13.91 20.08
C GLU A 10 27.36 14.33 19.02
N ARG A 11 27.80 14.51 17.77
CA ARG A 11 26.91 14.89 16.65
C ARG A 11 25.83 13.82 16.39
N GLY A 12 26.20 12.53 16.47
CA GLY A 12 25.25 11.42 16.35
C GLY A 12 24.25 11.34 17.51
N ARG A 13 24.70 11.60 18.75
CA ARG A 13 23.83 11.64 19.93
C ARG A 13 22.86 12.82 19.89
N PHE A 14 23.34 14.00 19.50
CA PHE A 14 22.53 15.21 19.33
C PHE A 14 21.41 14.99 18.30
N ARG A 15 21.74 14.42 17.13
CA ARG A 15 20.74 14.09 16.10
C ARG A 15 19.67 13.14 16.63
N ARG A 16 20.03 12.12 17.41
CA ARG A 16 19.06 11.18 17.99
C ARG A 16 18.15 11.85 19.03
N ARG A 17 18.68 12.78 19.84
CA ARG A 17 17.85 13.57 20.77
C ARG A 17 16.88 14.51 20.04
N LEU A 18 17.31 15.15 18.97
CA LEU A 18 16.41 15.95 18.13
C LEU A 18 15.28 15.10 17.52
N ILE A 19 15.59 13.89 17.05
CA ILE A 19 14.57 12.96 16.54
C ILE A 19 13.63 12.55 17.68
N ALA A 20 14.14 12.30 18.89
CA ALA A 20 13.30 12.00 20.05
C ALA A 20 12.32 13.12 20.39
N LEU A 21 12.81 14.36 20.49
CA LEU A 21 11.99 15.53 20.76
C LEU A 21 10.94 15.76 19.65
N PHE A 22 11.33 15.54 18.39
CA PHE A 22 10.40 15.64 17.26
C PHE A 22 9.27 14.61 17.33
N LEU A 23 9.58 13.36 17.69
CA LEU A 23 8.57 12.31 17.89
C LEU A 23 7.59 12.65 19.02
N ASP A 24 8.09 13.21 20.13
CA ASP A 24 7.24 13.66 21.24
C ASP A 24 6.34 14.82 20.81
N TRP A 25 6.90 15.78 20.08
CA TRP A 25 6.16 16.93 19.57
C TRP A 25 5.06 16.52 18.58
N MET A 26 5.33 15.60 17.65
CA MET A 26 4.31 15.05 16.76
C MET A 26 3.21 14.33 17.53
N SER A 27 3.56 13.57 18.57
CA SER A 27 2.59 12.84 19.39
C SER A 27 1.64 13.79 20.12
N TRP A 28 2.17 14.83 20.74
CA TRP A 28 1.35 15.87 21.38
C TRP A 28 0.58 16.72 20.39
N GLY A 29 1.14 16.98 19.20
CA GLY A 29 0.45 17.62 18.10
C GLY A 29 -0.79 16.83 17.66
N TYR A 30 -0.67 15.51 17.59
CA TYR A 30 -1.80 14.63 17.27
C TYR A 30 -2.89 14.65 18.37
N VAL A 31 -2.49 14.61 19.65
CA VAL A 31 -3.43 14.74 20.78
C VAL A 31 -4.17 16.07 20.72
N ALA A 32 -3.43 17.17 20.56
CA ALA A 32 -4.02 18.51 20.47
C ALA A 32 -5.00 18.62 19.29
N TYR A 33 -4.62 18.09 18.12
CA TYR A 33 -5.50 18.03 16.95
C TYR A 33 -6.79 17.25 17.23
N GLY A 34 -6.69 16.06 17.83
CA GLY A 34 -7.84 15.24 18.16
C GLY A 34 -8.78 15.89 19.18
N VAL A 35 -8.23 16.51 20.22
CA VAL A 35 -9.01 17.25 21.21
C VAL A 35 -9.73 18.43 20.56
N MET A 36 -9.05 19.19 19.70
CA MET A 36 -9.67 20.28 18.96
C MET A 36 -10.80 19.83 18.05
N TYR A 37 -10.63 18.68 17.37
CA TYR A 37 -11.67 18.09 16.54
C TYR A 37 -12.96 17.82 17.34
N PHE A 38 -12.84 17.15 18.50
CA PHE A 38 -13.99 16.85 19.35
C PHE A 38 -14.60 18.09 20.01
N LEU A 39 -13.79 19.04 20.46
CA LEU A 39 -14.29 20.31 21.00
C LEU A 39 -15.09 21.08 19.95
N ASN A 40 -14.65 21.05 18.69
CA ASN A 40 -15.43 21.63 17.61
C ASN A 40 -16.73 20.85 17.42
N ASP A 41 -16.67 19.55 17.17
CA ASP A 41 -17.85 18.76 16.84
C ASP A 41 -18.97 18.82 17.90
N TYR A 42 -18.62 18.76 19.20
CA TYR A 42 -19.59 18.75 20.28
C TYR A 42 -19.95 20.14 20.84
N TRP A 43 -19.01 21.09 20.86
CA TRP A 43 -19.17 22.38 21.54
C TRP A 43 -19.24 23.58 20.61
N TRP A 44 -18.67 23.52 19.40
CA TRP A 44 -18.53 24.69 18.51
C TRP A 44 -19.12 24.46 17.11
N ARG A 45 -20.06 25.30 16.68
CA ARG A 45 -20.68 25.17 15.36
C ARG A 45 -19.82 25.72 14.20
N ILE A 46 -18.52 25.43 14.13
CA ILE A 46 -17.76 25.72 12.90
C ILE A 46 -18.12 24.63 11.88
N PRO A 47 -18.56 24.98 10.66
CA PRO A 47 -18.87 23.99 9.63
C PRO A 47 -17.68 23.03 9.41
N LEU A 48 -17.91 21.72 9.51
CA LEU A 48 -16.89 20.66 9.35
C LEU A 48 -16.12 20.78 8.02
N GLU A 49 -16.74 21.34 6.98
CA GLU A 49 -16.13 21.61 5.67
C GLU A 49 -14.94 22.59 5.74
N ARG A 50 -14.96 23.51 6.72
CA ARG A 50 -13.83 24.42 6.97
C ARG A 50 -12.72 23.77 7.79
N PHE A 51 -13.02 22.75 8.59
CA PHE A 51 -12.07 22.16 9.54
C PHE A 51 -10.88 21.45 8.86
N TYR A 52 -11.14 20.78 7.72
CA TYR A 52 -10.10 20.10 6.93
C TYR A 52 -9.35 21.03 5.97
N SER A 53 -9.97 22.14 5.54
CA SER A 53 -9.36 23.11 4.61
C SER A 53 -8.58 24.23 5.34
N THR A 54 -8.96 24.55 6.58
CA THR A 54 -8.29 25.49 7.49
C THR A 54 -8.68 25.12 8.93
N LEU A 55 -7.78 24.65 9.81
CA LEU A 55 -8.16 24.70 11.23
C LEU A 55 -8.36 26.19 11.57
N THR A 56 -9.60 26.58 11.82
CA THR A 56 -9.95 27.96 12.15
C THR A 56 -9.70 28.19 13.63
N LEU A 57 -8.43 28.10 14.03
CA LEU A 57 -7.96 28.85 15.18
C LEU A 57 -7.89 30.32 14.77
N PRO A 58 -8.11 31.26 15.70
CA PRO A 58 -7.69 32.64 15.49
C PRO A 58 -6.22 32.67 15.03
N PRO A 59 -5.76 33.71 14.31
CA PRO A 59 -4.38 33.78 13.82
C PRO A 59 -3.31 33.56 14.90
N TRP A 60 -3.63 33.87 16.17
CA TRP A 60 -2.77 33.65 17.34
C TRP A 60 -2.87 32.25 17.97
N GLY A 61 -3.95 31.50 17.69
CA GLY A 61 -4.18 30.18 18.29
C GLY A 61 -3.24 29.10 17.76
N TRP A 62 -2.86 29.18 16.48
CA TRP A 62 -1.90 28.25 15.88
C TRP A 62 -0.49 28.35 16.48
N PRO A 63 0.10 29.56 16.60
CA PRO A 63 1.32 29.76 17.38
C PRO A 63 1.21 29.21 18.81
N ALA A 64 0.09 29.44 19.50
CA ALA A 64 -0.13 28.94 20.86
C ALA A 64 -0.19 27.41 20.93
N ALA A 65 -0.85 26.75 19.98
CA ALA A 65 -0.93 25.28 19.90
C ALA A 65 0.43 24.65 19.58
N VAL A 66 1.19 25.24 18.65
CA VAL A 66 2.55 24.80 18.31
C VAL A 66 3.48 24.97 19.52
N LEU A 67 3.45 26.12 20.18
CA LEU A 67 4.27 26.39 21.35
C LEU A 67 3.87 25.52 22.54
N GLY A 68 2.58 25.29 22.76
CA GLY A 68 2.07 24.44 23.84
C GLY A 68 2.44 22.96 23.65
N THR A 69 2.31 22.43 22.43
CA THR A 69 2.72 21.05 22.12
C THR A 69 4.23 20.86 22.19
N LEU A 70 5.01 21.86 21.75
CA LEU A 70 6.46 21.86 21.88
C LEU A 70 6.90 21.97 23.34
N ALA A 71 6.27 22.83 24.14
CA ALA A 71 6.52 22.95 25.57
C ALA A 71 6.21 21.62 26.29
N MET A 72 5.13 20.94 25.93
CA MET A 72 4.81 19.61 26.46
C MET A 72 5.84 18.56 26.06
N ALA A 73 6.35 18.59 24.83
CA ALA A 73 7.44 17.71 24.39
C ALA A 73 8.72 17.95 25.20
N VAL A 74 9.09 19.22 25.42
CA VAL A 74 10.25 19.60 26.25
C VAL A 74 10.04 19.21 27.71
N VAL A 75 8.85 19.40 28.28
CA VAL A 75 8.53 18.96 29.65
C VAL A 75 8.65 17.44 29.77
N CYS A 76 8.18 16.67 28.78
CA CYS A 76 8.35 15.22 28.75
C CYS A 76 9.84 14.82 28.68
N GLU A 77 10.64 15.54 27.89
CA GLU A 77 12.09 15.34 27.86
C GLU A 77 12.72 15.70 29.21
N LEU A 78 12.40 16.83 29.84
CA LEU A 78 12.99 17.23 31.13
C LEU A 78 12.64 16.24 32.26
N THR A 79 11.39 15.80 32.31
CA THR A 79 10.85 14.92 33.36
C THR A 79 11.22 13.44 33.19
N GLY A 80 11.89 13.06 32.09
CA GLY A 80 12.28 11.67 31.84
C GLY A 80 11.16 10.77 31.31
N TYR A 81 10.12 11.40 30.79
CA TYR A 81 8.92 10.76 30.25
C TYR A 81 8.78 10.92 28.72
N SER A 82 9.85 11.28 28.03
CA SER A 82 9.92 11.34 26.57
C SER A 82 9.62 9.97 25.92
N LEU A 83 8.70 9.98 24.95
CA LEU A 83 8.34 8.85 24.10
C LEU A 83 9.51 8.52 23.16
N GLY A 84 10.09 9.57 22.57
CA GLY A 84 11.19 9.51 21.61
C GLY A 84 12.52 9.06 22.20
N GLU A 85 12.90 9.49 23.40
CA GLU A 85 14.16 9.06 24.05
C GLU A 85 14.14 7.55 24.28
N ARG A 86 12.99 6.98 24.67
CA ARG A 86 12.83 5.54 24.89
C ARG A 86 12.72 4.75 23.59
N ALA A 87 12.01 5.26 22.58
CA ALA A 87 11.93 4.64 21.26
C ALA A 87 13.32 4.47 20.62
N LEU A 88 14.20 5.47 20.82
CA LEU A 88 15.58 5.45 20.34
C LEU A 88 16.58 4.80 21.30
N LYS A 89 16.11 4.19 22.40
CA LYS A 89 16.92 3.57 23.46
C LYS A 89 18.05 4.51 23.95
N LEU A 90 17.75 5.79 24.11
CA LEU A 90 18.67 6.77 24.64
C LEU A 90 18.73 6.62 26.17
N GLU A 91 19.69 5.82 26.65
CA GLU A 91 19.95 5.71 28.08
C GLU A 91 20.48 7.04 28.62
N ARG A 92 19.81 7.60 29.63
CA ARG A 92 20.44 8.65 30.45
C ARG A 92 21.64 8.03 31.14
N LYS A 93 22.80 8.67 30.97
CA LYS A 93 24.02 8.33 31.69
C LYS A 93 23.69 8.40 33.20
N ARG A 94 23.58 7.24 33.86
CA ARG A 94 23.45 7.18 35.32
C ARG A 94 24.79 7.52 35.94
N GLU A 95 24.78 8.39 36.94
CA GLU A 95 26.00 8.88 37.62
C GLU A 95 26.74 7.80 38.40
N ARG A 96 26.08 6.68 38.71
CA ARG A 96 26.68 5.50 39.38
C ARG A 96 26.29 4.19 38.70
N PRO A 97 27.21 3.22 38.58
CA PRO A 97 26.89 1.87 38.15
C PRO A 97 25.99 1.17 39.18
N LEU A 98 25.01 0.40 38.70
CA LEU A 98 24.09 -0.36 39.54
C LEU A 98 24.81 -1.55 40.18
N THR A 99 24.52 -1.82 41.45
CA THR A 99 24.96 -3.06 42.10
C THR A 99 24.22 -4.28 41.53
N LYS A 100 24.85 -5.46 41.63
CA LYS A 100 24.32 -6.72 41.07
C LYS A 100 22.93 -7.05 41.64
N GLU A 101 22.66 -6.70 42.89
CA GLU A 101 21.35 -6.84 43.54
C GLU A 101 20.29 -5.88 42.97
N GLU A 102 20.65 -4.62 42.65
CA GLU A 102 19.75 -3.66 42.02
C GLU A 102 19.40 -4.08 40.58
N LEU A 103 20.34 -4.69 39.85
CA LEU A 103 20.11 -5.25 38.52
C LEU A 103 19.14 -6.43 38.55
N LEU A 104 19.29 -7.32 39.53
CA LEU A 104 18.41 -8.49 39.71
C LEU A 104 17.01 -8.06 40.19
N ARG A 105 16.90 -7.10 41.12
CA ARG A 105 15.61 -6.51 41.53
C ARG A 105 14.94 -5.74 40.40
N GLY A 106 15.71 -5.00 39.58
CA GLY A 106 15.20 -4.24 38.44
C GLY A 106 14.67 -5.10 37.29
N ARG A 107 15.27 -6.28 37.05
CA ARG A 107 14.75 -7.27 36.08
C ARG A 107 13.47 -7.96 36.57
N ALA A 108 13.34 -8.21 37.88
CA ALA A 108 12.15 -8.83 38.47
C ALA A 108 10.96 -7.86 38.65
N ALA A 109 11.21 -6.55 38.76
CA ALA A 109 10.21 -5.52 39.07
C ALA A 109 9.84 -4.60 37.89
N GLY A 110 9.90 -5.10 36.65
CA GLY A 110 9.39 -4.35 35.50
C GLY A 110 7.88 -4.15 35.61
N LYS A 111 7.42 -2.91 35.81
CA LYS A 111 5.98 -2.61 35.74
C LYS A 111 5.44 -3.06 34.38
N PRO A 112 4.25 -3.70 34.32
CA PRO A 112 3.68 -4.11 33.05
C PRO A 112 3.46 -2.91 32.14
N PHE A 113 3.59 -3.13 30.83
CA PHE A 113 3.64 -2.07 29.82
C PHE A 113 2.53 -1.03 29.96
N TRP A 114 1.28 -1.47 30.16
CA TRP A 114 0.11 -0.59 30.32
C TRP A 114 0.09 0.24 31.61
N ARG A 115 0.92 -0.09 32.61
CA ARG A 115 1.15 0.70 33.83
C ARG A 115 2.36 1.62 33.73
N THR A 116 3.10 1.56 32.62
CA THR A 116 4.12 2.57 32.32
C THR A 116 3.45 3.77 31.69
N GLN A 117 3.93 4.98 31.98
CA GLN A 117 3.40 6.21 31.39
C GLN A 117 3.38 6.19 29.85
N TRP A 118 4.33 5.48 29.24
CA TRP A 118 4.39 5.26 27.80
C TRP A 118 3.26 4.35 27.30
N GLY A 119 2.98 3.26 28.02
CA GLY A 119 1.83 2.41 27.72
C GLY A 119 0.52 3.16 27.88
N ILE A 120 0.40 4.03 28.89
CA ILE A 120 -0.76 4.91 29.06
C ILE A 120 -0.87 5.88 27.88
N MET A 121 0.22 6.55 27.49
CA MET A 121 0.22 7.47 26.35
C MET A 121 -0.10 6.77 25.03
N ALA A 122 0.46 5.59 24.78
CA ALA A 122 0.18 4.79 23.59
C ALA A 122 -1.29 4.34 23.55
N VAL A 123 -1.85 3.92 24.69
CA VAL A 123 -3.27 3.56 24.81
C VAL A 123 -4.18 4.77 24.60
N LEU A 124 -3.83 5.93 25.16
CA LEU A 124 -4.59 7.18 24.96
C LEU A 124 -4.54 7.65 23.50
N LEU A 125 -3.37 7.60 22.87
CA LEU A 125 -3.22 7.92 21.44
C LEU A 125 -4.04 6.97 20.59
N LEU A 126 -3.95 5.66 20.84
CA LEU A 126 -4.74 4.66 20.12
C LEU A 126 -6.25 4.87 20.33
N ALA A 127 -6.68 5.09 21.57
CA ALA A 127 -8.08 5.34 21.90
C ALA A 127 -8.58 6.62 21.23
N LEU A 128 -7.77 7.69 21.22
CA LEU A 128 -8.08 8.92 20.51
C LEU A 128 -8.18 8.68 19.00
N THR A 129 -7.24 7.94 18.40
CA THR A 129 -7.28 7.58 16.98
C THR A 129 -8.53 6.78 16.63
N VAL A 130 -8.89 5.80 17.44
CA VAL A 130 -10.09 4.98 17.24
C VAL A 130 -11.35 5.82 17.40
N ALA A 131 -11.42 6.68 18.42
CA ALA A 131 -12.56 7.55 18.65
C ALA A 131 -12.73 8.57 17.51
N LEU A 132 -11.64 9.22 17.08
CA LEU A 132 -11.65 10.13 15.92
C LEU A 132 -12.08 9.37 14.67
N GLY A 133 -11.53 8.19 14.42
CA GLY A 133 -11.90 7.34 13.30
C GLY A 133 -13.38 6.98 13.32
N TRP A 134 -13.90 6.55 14.47
CA TRP A 134 -15.31 6.22 14.66
C TRP A 134 -16.23 7.39 14.32
N HIS A 135 -15.86 8.58 14.77
CA HIS A 135 -16.65 9.79 14.59
C HIS A 135 -16.56 10.36 13.16
N ILE A 136 -15.35 10.47 12.61
CA ILE A 136 -15.09 10.97 11.26
C ILE A 136 -15.77 10.08 10.21
N VAL A 137 -15.67 8.76 10.39
CA VAL A 137 -16.27 7.76 9.49
C VAL A 137 -17.78 7.64 9.71
N LYS A 138 -18.32 8.19 10.81
CA LYS A 138 -19.74 8.09 11.20
C LYS A 138 -20.21 6.64 11.21
N ILE A 139 -19.47 5.78 11.91
CA ILE A 139 -19.78 4.36 11.99
C ILE A 139 -21.11 4.19 12.72
N ASP A 140 -22.10 3.67 12.01
CA ASP A 140 -23.42 3.30 12.55
C ASP A 140 -23.55 1.76 12.55
N PRO A 141 -23.36 1.10 13.72
CA PRO A 141 -23.53 -0.34 13.83
C PRO A 141 -24.98 -0.80 13.55
N GLU A 142 -25.97 0.06 13.76
CA GLU A 142 -27.37 -0.27 13.52
C GLU A 142 -27.64 -0.44 12.03
N ALA A 143 -27.07 0.43 11.19
CA ALA A 143 -27.14 0.33 9.73
C ALA A 143 -26.55 -0.99 9.17
N LEU A 144 -25.65 -1.66 9.91
CA LEU A 144 -25.12 -2.98 9.52
C LEU A 144 -26.10 -4.12 9.77
N ILE A 145 -26.92 -4.03 10.82
CA ILE A 145 -27.88 -5.07 11.22
C ILE A 145 -29.23 -4.84 10.53
N HIS A 146 -29.63 -3.57 10.44
CA HIS A 146 -30.91 -3.14 9.89
C HIS A 146 -30.65 -2.30 8.63
N PRO A 147 -30.46 -2.94 7.46
CA PRO A 147 -30.25 -2.22 6.22
C PRO A 147 -31.46 -1.35 5.92
N SER A 148 -31.20 -0.16 5.37
CA SER A 148 -32.24 0.78 4.97
C SER A 148 -33.25 0.14 4.01
N PRO A 149 -34.50 0.61 3.96
CA PRO A 149 -35.50 0.09 3.03
C PRO A 149 -35.00 0.05 1.58
N ARG A 150 -34.29 1.10 1.16
CA ARG A 150 -33.66 1.18 -0.16
C ARG A 150 -32.57 0.14 -0.37
N ALA A 151 -31.73 -0.12 0.63
CA ALA A 151 -30.72 -1.16 0.53
C ALA A 151 -31.36 -2.55 0.40
N ARG A 152 -32.47 -2.80 1.12
CA ARG A 152 -33.22 -4.06 1.03
C ARG A 152 -33.87 -4.23 -0.34
N GLU A 153 -34.47 -3.18 -0.89
CA GLU A 153 -35.03 -3.15 -2.24
C GLU A 153 -33.95 -3.47 -3.28
N MET A 154 -32.81 -2.75 -3.25
CA MET A 154 -31.67 -2.99 -4.14
C MET A 154 -31.16 -4.44 -4.05
N LEU A 155 -31.03 -5.00 -2.85
CA LEU A 155 -30.61 -6.38 -2.66
C LEU A 155 -31.63 -7.38 -3.22
N SER A 156 -32.93 -7.12 -3.03
CA SER A 156 -34.00 -7.98 -3.58
C SER A 156 -34.07 -7.93 -5.11
N GLU A 157 -33.62 -6.84 -5.73
CA GLU A 157 -33.54 -6.74 -7.18
C GLU A 157 -32.27 -7.38 -7.75
N ILE A 158 -31.15 -7.37 -7.01
CA ILE A 158 -29.92 -8.07 -7.40
C ILE A 158 -30.13 -9.60 -7.40
N PHE A 159 -31.00 -10.10 -6.52
CA PHE A 159 -31.33 -11.53 -6.38
C PHE A 159 -32.83 -11.75 -6.61
N PRO A 160 -33.29 -12.12 -7.81
CA PRO A 160 -32.56 -12.94 -8.80
C PRO A 160 -31.82 -12.15 -9.90
N PRO A 161 -30.59 -12.56 -10.28
CA PRO A 161 -29.83 -11.93 -11.36
C PRO A 161 -30.47 -12.17 -12.74
N ASP A 162 -30.48 -11.15 -13.58
CA ASP A 162 -30.99 -11.23 -14.96
C ASP A 162 -29.85 -11.44 -15.98
N PHE A 163 -29.76 -12.66 -16.54
CA PHE A 163 -28.76 -13.04 -17.53
C PHE A 163 -29.18 -12.83 -18.99
N ARG A 164 -30.23 -12.04 -19.26
CA ARG A 164 -30.72 -11.80 -20.64
C ARG A 164 -29.62 -11.33 -21.60
N HIS A 165 -28.70 -10.48 -21.14
CA HIS A 165 -27.58 -9.96 -21.93
C HIS A 165 -26.27 -10.72 -21.73
N PHE A 166 -26.34 -11.98 -21.27
CA PHE A 166 -25.14 -12.76 -21.00
C PHE A 166 -24.34 -13.08 -22.27
N ARG A 167 -25.02 -13.52 -23.33
CA ARG A 167 -24.43 -13.79 -24.67
C ARG A 167 -24.97 -12.89 -25.77
N VAL A 168 -26.05 -12.18 -25.50
CA VAL A 168 -26.69 -11.27 -26.45
C VAL A 168 -26.28 -9.85 -26.08
N PRO A 169 -25.80 -9.03 -27.03
CA PRO A 169 -25.48 -7.63 -26.77
C PRO A 169 -26.65 -6.88 -26.13
N ASP A 170 -26.33 -5.90 -25.28
CA ASP A 170 -27.34 -4.97 -24.77
C ASP A 170 -27.60 -3.88 -25.83
N PRO A 171 -28.86 -3.64 -26.24
CA PRO A 171 -29.20 -2.55 -27.16
C PRO A 171 -28.62 -1.19 -26.74
N ALA A 172 -28.49 -0.91 -25.45
CA ALA A 172 -27.89 0.33 -24.96
C ALA A 172 -26.41 0.48 -25.34
N PHE A 173 -25.69 -0.65 -25.45
CA PHE A 173 -24.30 -0.72 -25.86
C PHE A 173 -24.16 -0.76 -27.38
N GLU A 174 -25.09 -1.40 -28.09
CA GLU A 174 -25.18 -1.34 -29.56
C GLU A 174 -25.32 0.10 -30.07
N LEU A 175 -26.16 0.92 -29.41
CA LEU A 175 -26.33 2.34 -29.74
C LEU A 175 -25.06 3.18 -29.56
N ARG A 176 -24.12 2.72 -28.73
CA ARG A 176 -22.80 3.34 -28.52
C ARG A 176 -21.75 2.86 -29.52
N GLY A 177 -22.13 2.02 -30.49
CA GLY A 177 -21.23 1.40 -31.45
C GLY A 177 -20.40 0.25 -30.86
N LEU A 178 -20.80 -0.29 -29.72
CA LEU A 178 -20.09 -1.33 -28.98
C LEU A 178 -21.04 -2.51 -28.70
N PRO A 179 -21.35 -3.36 -29.69
CA PRO A 179 -22.35 -4.43 -29.54
C PRO A 179 -21.80 -5.60 -28.69
N TYR A 180 -21.53 -5.34 -27.42
CA TYR A 180 -20.96 -6.33 -26.49
C TYR A 180 -22.01 -6.89 -25.54
N SER A 181 -21.93 -8.20 -25.34
CA SER A 181 -22.60 -8.90 -24.24
C SER A 181 -21.73 -8.92 -22.97
N ILE A 182 -22.29 -9.41 -21.86
CA ILE A 182 -21.53 -9.58 -20.61
C ILE A 182 -20.32 -10.50 -20.83
N LEU A 183 -20.50 -11.60 -21.58
CA LEU A 183 -19.44 -12.56 -21.87
C LEU A 183 -18.33 -11.91 -22.71
N ASP A 184 -18.69 -11.14 -23.75
CA ASP A 184 -17.71 -10.48 -24.61
C ASP A 184 -16.82 -9.51 -23.83
N LEU A 185 -17.44 -8.70 -22.95
CA LEU A 185 -16.70 -7.79 -22.10
C LEU A 185 -15.85 -8.52 -21.05
N MET A 186 -16.31 -9.66 -20.53
CA MET A 186 -15.51 -10.47 -19.61
C MET A 186 -14.27 -11.02 -20.32
N VAL A 187 -14.43 -11.57 -21.53
CA VAL A 187 -13.33 -12.07 -22.34
C VAL A 187 -12.35 -10.95 -22.67
N LEU A 188 -12.86 -9.79 -23.11
CA LEU A 188 -12.04 -8.59 -23.34
C LEU A 188 -11.22 -8.22 -22.09
N THR A 189 -11.83 -8.27 -20.91
CA THR A 189 -11.18 -7.97 -19.63
C THR A 189 -10.02 -8.94 -19.34
N ILE A 190 -10.22 -10.24 -19.57
CA ILE A 190 -9.18 -11.26 -19.39
C ILE A 190 -8.01 -11.02 -20.35
N PHE A 191 -8.30 -10.73 -21.63
CA PHE A 191 -7.27 -10.46 -22.63
C PHE A 191 -6.53 -9.14 -22.38
N MET A 192 -7.22 -8.09 -21.92
CA MET A 192 -6.58 -6.84 -21.49
C MET A 192 -5.59 -7.09 -20.37
N ALA A 193 -6.01 -7.84 -19.34
CA ALA A 193 -5.14 -8.21 -18.23
C ALA A 193 -3.97 -9.10 -18.67
N LEU A 194 -4.21 -10.06 -19.57
CA LEU A 194 -3.17 -10.93 -20.12
C LEU A 194 -2.13 -10.11 -20.89
N LEU A 195 -2.57 -9.27 -21.82
CA LEU A 195 -1.69 -8.45 -22.65
C LEU A 195 -0.87 -7.49 -21.79
N ALA A 196 -1.51 -6.81 -20.82
CA ALA A 196 -0.80 -5.95 -19.89
C ALA A 196 0.24 -6.69 -19.04
N THR A 197 -0.08 -7.93 -18.65
CA THR A 197 0.85 -8.77 -17.88
C THR A 197 2.03 -9.23 -18.73
N VAL A 198 1.79 -9.66 -19.95
CA VAL A 198 2.84 -10.11 -20.88
C VAL A 198 3.77 -8.96 -21.24
N LEU A 199 3.22 -7.81 -21.65
CA LEU A 199 4.00 -6.61 -21.96
C LEU A 199 4.77 -6.12 -20.73
N GLY A 200 4.10 -6.10 -19.57
CA GLY A 200 4.71 -5.67 -18.33
C GLY A 200 5.83 -6.61 -17.87
N ALA A 201 5.64 -7.93 -17.98
CA ALA A 201 6.64 -8.93 -17.64
C ALA A 201 7.84 -8.88 -18.61
N ALA A 202 7.59 -8.69 -19.92
CA ALA A 202 8.63 -8.60 -20.93
C ALA A 202 9.59 -7.42 -20.69
N VAL A 203 9.08 -6.28 -20.20
CA VAL A 203 9.90 -5.11 -19.85
C VAL A 203 10.45 -5.21 -18.42
N ALA A 204 9.69 -5.77 -17.47
CA ALA A 204 10.12 -5.98 -16.10
C ALA A 204 11.30 -6.95 -16.01
N LEU A 205 11.33 -7.99 -16.83
CA LEU A 205 12.38 -9.01 -16.83
C LEU A 205 13.78 -8.40 -16.99
N PRO A 206 14.13 -7.68 -18.08
CA PRO A 206 15.44 -7.05 -18.22
C PRO A 206 15.70 -5.96 -17.16
N LEU A 207 14.69 -5.15 -16.83
CA LEU A 207 14.82 -4.10 -15.81
C LEU A 207 15.12 -4.68 -14.41
N SER A 208 14.64 -5.89 -14.11
CA SER A 208 14.84 -6.52 -12.81
C SER A 208 16.30 -6.83 -12.52
N PHE A 209 17.07 -7.26 -13.53
CA PHE A 209 18.51 -7.48 -13.40
C PHE A 209 19.27 -6.17 -13.16
N LEU A 210 18.83 -5.06 -13.77
CA LEU A 210 19.38 -3.73 -13.51
C LEU A 210 18.99 -3.20 -12.12
N GLY A 211 17.86 -3.66 -11.59
CA GLY A 211 17.38 -3.35 -10.25
C GLY A 211 17.97 -4.22 -9.14
N ALA A 212 18.85 -5.17 -9.47
CA ALA A 212 19.42 -6.12 -8.52
C ALA A 212 20.83 -5.70 -8.06
N ARG A 213 21.00 -5.53 -6.74
CA ARG A 213 22.23 -5.06 -6.10
C ARG A 213 23.41 -6.01 -6.29
N ASN A 214 23.17 -7.32 -6.32
CA ASN A 214 24.21 -8.32 -6.55
C ASN A 214 24.76 -8.30 -7.99
N ILE A 215 24.07 -7.65 -8.94
CA ILE A 215 24.54 -7.50 -10.33
C ILE A 215 25.15 -6.11 -10.54
N MET A 216 24.45 -5.07 -10.11
CA MET A 216 24.83 -3.68 -10.40
C MET A 216 25.68 -3.02 -9.30
N GLY A 217 25.91 -3.70 -8.17
CA GLY A 217 26.60 -3.14 -7.00
C GLY A 217 28.12 -3.01 -7.11
N PHE A 218 28.75 -3.56 -8.15
CA PHE A 218 30.22 -3.64 -8.27
C PHE A 218 30.91 -2.37 -8.81
N SER A 219 30.16 -1.44 -9.41
CA SER A 219 30.72 -0.20 -9.97
C SER A 219 29.93 1.04 -9.53
N PRO A 220 30.56 2.23 -9.45
CA PRO A 220 29.84 3.47 -9.15
C PRO A 220 28.72 3.78 -10.16
N ALA A 221 28.97 3.52 -11.44
CA ALA A 221 27.97 3.66 -12.50
C ALA A 221 26.80 2.65 -12.32
N GLY A 222 27.11 1.41 -11.94
CA GLY A 222 26.10 0.40 -11.65
C GLY A 222 25.24 0.77 -10.43
N TRP A 223 25.85 1.35 -9.39
CA TRP A 223 25.13 1.83 -8.21
C TRP A 223 24.12 2.95 -8.55
N LEU A 224 24.47 3.83 -9.49
CA LEU A 224 23.56 4.84 -10.01
C LEU A 224 22.38 4.21 -10.77
N VAL A 225 22.65 3.26 -11.68
CA VAL A 225 21.59 2.55 -12.43
C VAL A 225 20.67 1.81 -11.46
N TYR A 226 21.23 1.07 -10.50
CA TYR A 226 20.46 0.40 -9.45
C TYR A 226 19.55 1.40 -8.72
N GLY A 227 20.09 2.54 -8.28
CA GLY A 227 19.34 3.58 -7.58
C GLY A 227 18.18 4.16 -8.41
N VAL A 228 18.42 4.45 -9.69
CA VAL A 228 17.40 4.96 -10.63
C VAL A 228 16.30 3.93 -10.87
N VAL A 229 16.66 2.68 -11.16
CA VAL A 229 15.70 1.61 -11.43
C VAL A 229 14.87 1.28 -10.19
N ARG A 230 15.50 1.20 -9.01
CA ARG A 230 14.80 1.05 -7.72
C ARG A 230 13.86 2.20 -7.42
N GLY A 231 14.33 3.43 -7.66
CA GLY A 231 13.52 4.64 -7.52
C GLY A 231 12.28 4.57 -8.41
N PHE A 232 12.47 4.24 -9.69
CA PHE A 232 11.39 4.04 -10.66
C PHE A 232 10.37 3.01 -10.16
N PHE A 233 10.80 1.80 -9.76
CA PHE A 233 9.88 0.78 -9.25
C PHE A 233 9.09 1.25 -8.02
N ASN A 234 9.75 1.92 -7.07
CA ASN A 234 9.08 2.37 -5.85
C ASN A 234 8.09 3.50 -6.12
N ILE A 235 8.43 4.47 -6.97
CA ILE A 235 7.58 5.62 -7.30
C ILE A 235 6.36 5.15 -8.09
N PHE A 236 6.57 4.42 -9.19
CA PHE A 236 5.47 4.01 -10.08
C PHE A 236 4.52 3.00 -9.44
N ARG A 237 5.00 2.19 -8.49
CA ARG A 237 4.17 1.28 -7.70
C ARG A 237 3.34 2.01 -6.63
N SER A 238 3.80 3.18 -6.17
CA SER A 238 3.07 4.00 -5.19
C SER A 238 1.87 4.72 -5.81
N ILE A 239 1.89 4.91 -7.13
CA ILE A 239 0.77 5.47 -7.88
C ILE A 239 -0.24 4.36 -8.17
N GLU A 240 -1.48 4.59 -7.73
CA GLU A 240 -2.60 3.68 -7.95
C GLU A 240 -2.87 3.49 -9.45
N THR A 241 -3.27 2.28 -9.84
CA THR A 241 -3.50 1.96 -11.27
C THR A 241 -4.64 2.78 -11.88
N MET A 242 -5.66 3.17 -11.09
CA MET A 242 -6.73 4.04 -11.59
C MET A 242 -6.21 5.41 -12.03
N LEU A 243 -5.21 5.97 -11.34
CA LEU A 243 -4.59 7.23 -11.77
C LEU A 243 -3.87 7.10 -13.12
N TRP A 244 -3.15 5.99 -13.32
CA TRP A 244 -2.56 5.69 -14.63
C TRP A 244 -3.62 5.55 -15.72
N ALA A 245 -4.75 4.93 -15.40
CA ALA A 245 -5.87 4.79 -16.34
C ALA A 245 -6.45 6.14 -16.75
N VAL A 246 -6.61 7.09 -15.82
CA VAL A 246 -7.01 8.47 -16.16
C VAL A 246 -6.01 9.12 -17.12
N VAL A 247 -4.71 9.02 -16.83
CA VAL A 247 -3.65 9.59 -17.68
C VAL A 247 -3.73 9.03 -19.11
N PHE A 248 -3.83 7.70 -19.24
CA PHE A 248 -3.90 7.07 -20.57
C PHE A 248 -5.25 7.23 -21.26
N ALA A 249 -6.35 7.37 -20.53
CA ALA A 249 -7.67 7.66 -21.11
C ALA A 249 -7.68 9.04 -21.76
N ILE A 250 -7.03 10.04 -21.13
CA ILE A 250 -6.87 11.39 -21.70
C ILE A 250 -5.88 11.38 -22.86
N TRP A 251 -4.77 10.65 -22.73
CA TRP A 251 -3.70 10.67 -23.74
C TRP A 251 -4.08 9.92 -25.03
N ILE A 252 -4.72 8.76 -24.92
CA ILE A 252 -5.01 7.90 -26.07
C ILE A 252 -6.39 8.22 -26.62
N ARG A 253 -7.43 7.73 -25.92
CA ARG A 253 -8.84 7.93 -26.24
C ARG A 253 -9.66 7.46 -25.06
N TRP A 254 -10.62 8.28 -24.64
CA TRP A 254 -11.54 7.95 -23.57
C TRP A 254 -12.37 6.69 -23.92
N GLY A 255 -12.56 5.79 -22.95
CA GLY A 255 -13.35 4.56 -23.13
C GLY A 255 -12.67 3.50 -24.00
N SER A 256 -11.38 3.67 -24.35
CA SER A 256 -10.64 2.69 -25.13
C SER A 256 -10.01 1.61 -24.23
N PRO A 257 -10.18 0.31 -24.52
CA PRO A 257 -9.49 -0.78 -23.82
C PRO A 257 -7.96 -0.63 -23.80
N LEU A 258 -7.41 0.02 -24.83
CA LEU A 258 -5.97 0.29 -24.92
C LEU A 258 -5.47 1.16 -23.76
N ALA A 259 -6.28 2.12 -23.28
CA ALA A 259 -5.91 2.94 -22.13
C ALA A 259 -5.77 2.10 -20.86
N GLY A 260 -6.71 1.17 -20.64
CA GLY A 260 -6.63 0.22 -19.52
C GLY A 260 -5.41 -0.71 -19.62
N ILE A 261 -5.11 -1.24 -20.81
CA ILE A 261 -3.93 -2.09 -21.05
C ILE A 261 -2.64 -1.33 -20.71
N MET A 262 -2.50 -0.08 -21.17
CA MET A 262 -1.31 0.73 -20.91
C MET A 262 -1.15 1.06 -19.43
N ALA A 263 -2.24 1.41 -18.75
CA ALA A 263 -2.25 1.67 -17.32
C ALA A 263 -1.81 0.45 -16.50
N LEU A 264 -2.41 -0.71 -16.79
CA LEU A 264 -2.05 -1.98 -16.17
C LEU A 264 -0.60 -2.37 -16.48
N THR A 265 -0.13 -2.12 -17.71
CA THR A 265 1.24 -2.43 -18.14
C THR A 265 2.26 -1.65 -17.31
N VAL A 266 2.12 -0.32 -17.24
CA VAL A 266 3.05 0.54 -16.49
C VAL A 266 3.14 0.13 -15.02
N HIS A 267 1.98 -0.08 -14.38
CA HIS A 267 1.95 -0.53 -13.00
C HIS A 267 2.50 -1.96 -12.84
N THR A 268 2.31 -2.84 -13.83
CA THR A 268 2.88 -4.19 -13.86
C THR A 268 4.39 -4.20 -13.99
N ILE A 269 4.97 -3.35 -14.83
CA ILE A 269 6.43 -3.21 -14.98
C ILE A 269 7.05 -2.88 -13.62
N ALA A 270 6.50 -1.91 -12.91
CA ALA A 270 7.03 -1.47 -11.62
C ALA A 270 6.96 -2.56 -10.55
N ALA A 271 5.83 -3.27 -10.45
CA ALA A 271 5.67 -4.31 -9.43
C ALA A 271 6.44 -5.59 -9.74
N LEU A 272 6.34 -6.12 -10.96
CA LEU A 272 7.08 -7.32 -11.35
C LEU A 272 8.58 -7.04 -11.36
N GLY A 273 9.01 -5.87 -11.87
CA GLY A 273 10.43 -5.50 -11.87
C GLY A 273 11.02 -5.47 -10.46
N LYS A 274 10.28 -4.92 -9.48
CA LYS A 274 10.66 -4.94 -8.07
C LYS A 274 10.71 -6.38 -7.51
N LEU A 275 9.66 -7.18 -7.69
CA LEU A 275 9.62 -8.56 -7.18
C LEU A 275 10.72 -9.43 -7.80
N TYR A 276 10.90 -9.35 -9.12
CA TYR A 276 11.96 -10.06 -9.83
C TYR A 276 13.35 -9.63 -9.35
N SER A 277 13.58 -8.32 -9.16
CA SER A 277 14.88 -7.83 -8.70
C SER A 277 15.23 -8.35 -7.30
N GLU A 278 14.27 -8.41 -6.39
CA GLU A 278 14.49 -8.95 -5.04
C GLU A 278 14.78 -10.44 -5.10
N GLN A 279 14.14 -11.15 -6.01
CA GLN A 279 14.38 -12.57 -6.21
C GLN A 279 15.73 -12.87 -6.84
N VAL A 280 16.21 -12.00 -7.73
CA VAL A 280 17.58 -12.06 -8.25
C VAL A 280 18.59 -11.73 -7.15
N GLU A 281 18.30 -10.79 -6.26
CA GLU A 281 19.17 -10.47 -5.11
C GLU A 281 19.24 -11.61 -4.08
N GLY A 282 18.17 -12.40 -3.96
CA GLY A 282 18.03 -13.49 -2.98
C GLY A 282 18.58 -14.85 -3.41
N ILE A 283 19.27 -14.94 -4.55
CA ILE A 283 19.87 -16.18 -5.07
C ILE A 283 20.97 -16.69 -4.12
N ASP A 284 21.04 -18.01 -3.91
CA ASP A 284 22.11 -18.65 -3.14
C ASP A 284 23.44 -18.59 -3.94
N PRO A 285 24.53 -18.03 -3.36
CA PRO A 285 25.83 -18.01 -4.02
C PRO A 285 26.44 -19.41 -4.19
N GLY A 286 26.04 -20.43 -3.42
CA GLY A 286 26.64 -21.77 -3.47
C GLY A 286 26.65 -22.41 -4.87
N PRO A 287 25.50 -22.54 -5.55
CA PRO A 287 25.45 -23.04 -6.93
C PRO A 287 26.27 -22.19 -7.92
N VAL A 288 26.36 -20.88 -7.70
CA VAL A 288 27.14 -19.96 -8.56
C VAL A 288 28.63 -20.26 -8.40
N GLU A 289 29.12 -20.36 -7.17
CA GLU A 289 30.51 -20.68 -6.84
C GLU A 289 30.89 -22.07 -7.35
N ALA A 290 30.00 -23.05 -7.25
CA ALA A 290 30.24 -24.42 -7.74
C ALA A 290 30.46 -24.47 -9.25
N VAL A 291 29.65 -23.76 -10.05
CA VAL A 291 29.82 -23.71 -11.51
C VAL A 291 31.11 -22.97 -11.90
N VAL A 292 31.45 -21.88 -11.19
CA VAL A 292 32.71 -21.16 -11.41
C VAL A 292 33.92 -22.04 -11.05
N ALA A 293 33.86 -22.77 -9.94
CA ALA A 293 34.93 -23.67 -9.51
C ALA A 293 35.15 -24.85 -10.48
N ALA A 294 34.09 -25.29 -11.15
CA ALA A 294 34.17 -26.29 -12.22
C ALA A 294 34.73 -25.74 -13.56
N GLY A 295 35.12 -24.45 -13.61
CA GLY A 295 35.66 -23.81 -14.82
C GLY A 295 34.58 -23.26 -15.77
N GLY A 296 33.33 -23.15 -15.32
CA GLY A 296 32.22 -22.67 -16.14
C GLY A 296 32.35 -21.20 -16.54
N SER A 297 32.00 -20.91 -17.79
CA SER A 297 31.89 -19.56 -18.35
C SER A 297 30.71 -18.78 -17.74
N ARG A 298 30.68 -17.46 -17.92
CA ARG A 298 29.59 -16.59 -17.42
C ARG A 298 28.20 -17.01 -17.92
N ALA A 299 28.11 -17.50 -19.16
CA ALA A 299 26.86 -17.98 -19.73
C ALA A 299 26.39 -19.27 -19.05
N GLU A 300 27.32 -20.17 -18.71
CA GLU A 300 27.03 -21.41 -17.98
C GLU A 300 26.61 -21.13 -16.54
N VAL A 301 27.24 -20.16 -15.87
CA VAL A 301 26.82 -19.70 -14.54
C VAL A 301 25.38 -19.19 -14.57
N ILE A 302 25.03 -18.32 -15.53
CA ILE A 302 23.66 -17.81 -15.65
C ILE A 302 22.68 -18.95 -15.93
N ARG A 303 23.03 -19.86 -16.86
CA ARG A 303 22.15 -20.94 -17.29
C ARG A 303 21.93 -22.01 -16.23
N TYR A 304 22.96 -22.41 -15.51
CA TYR A 304 22.95 -23.58 -14.63
C TYR A 304 22.88 -23.22 -13.14
N ALA A 305 23.31 -22.03 -12.73
CA ALA A 305 23.23 -21.61 -11.33
C ALA A 305 22.12 -20.57 -11.08
N VAL A 306 21.97 -19.57 -11.94
CA VAL A 306 21.06 -18.43 -11.69
C VAL A 306 19.63 -18.73 -12.15
N LEU A 307 19.45 -19.08 -13.44
CA LEU A 307 18.12 -19.27 -14.04
C LEU A 307 17.25 -20.31 -13.30
N PRO A 308 17.77 -21.48 -12.88
CA PRO A 308 16.95 -22.47 -12.17
C PRO A 308 16.39 -21.95 -10.84
N GLN A 309 17.09 -21.03 -10.17
CA GLN A 309 16.65 -20.47 -8.89
C GLN A 309 15.55 -19.39 -9.06
N VAL A 310 15.58 -18.63 -10.16
CA VAL A 310 14.66 -17.49 -10.35
C VAL A 310 13.42 -17.81 -11.17
N ILE A 311 13.51 -18.73 -12.14
CA ILE A 311 12.40 -19.04 -13.08
C ILE A 311 11.11 -19.45 -12.34
N PRO A 312 11.12 -20.36 -11.35
CA PRO A 312 9.90 -20.76 -10.65
C PRO A 312 9.18 -19.58 -10.00
N SER A 313 9.95 -18.71 -9.33
CA SER A 313 9.41 -17.51 -8.69
C SER A 313 8.90 -16.50 -9.70
N PHE A 314 9.60 -16.32 -10.83
CA PHE A 314 9.17 -15.39 -11.89
C PHE A 314 7.82 -15.81 -12.47
N TRP A 315 7.62 -17.10 -12.73
CA TRP A 315 6.33 -17.63 -13.15
C TRP A 315 5.25 -17.42 -12.09
N ALA A 316 5.54 -17.74 -10.83
CA ALA A 316 4.59 -17.56 -9.74
C ALA A 316 4.13 -16.09 -9.62
N PHE A 317 5.07 -15.14 -9.66
CA PHE A 317 4.76 -13.71 -9.62
C PHE A 317 4.01 -13.25 -10.88
N THR A 318 4.36 -13.73 -12.08
CA THR A 318 3.65 -13.38 -13.33
C THR A 318 2.20 -13.84 -13.27
N LEU A 319 1.96 -15.10 -12.90
CA LEU A 319 0.62 -15.68 -12.82
C LEU A 319 -0.24 -14.98 -11.75
N TYR A 320 0.35 -14.70 -10.59
CA TYR A 320 -0.31 -13.92 -9.56
C TYR A 320 -0.65 -12.50 -10.03
N ARG A 321 0.24 -11.88 -10.82
CA ARG A 321 0.01 -10.55 -11.37
C ARG A 321 -1.09 -10.51 -12.42
N TRP A 322 -1.21 -11.56 -13.25
CA TRP A 322 -2.29 -11.67 -14.21
C TRP A 322 -3.65 -11.68 -13.53
N ASP A 323 -3.80 -12.48 -12.49
CA ASP A 323 -5.01 -12.55 -11.66
C ASP A 323 -5.35 -11.20 -11.00
N ILE A 324 -4.35 -10.50 -10.45
CA ILE A 324 -4.53 -9.12 -9.96
C ILE A 324 -5.01 -8.18 -11.08
N ASN A 325 -4.41 -8.26 -12.26
CA ASN A 325 -4.74 -7.36 -13.36
C ASN A 325 -6.19 -7.54 -13.85
N VAL A 326 -6.72 -8.77 -13.84
CA VAL A 326 -8.14 -9.04 -14.16
C VAL A 326 -9.08 -8.38 -13.13
N ARG A 327 -8.74 -8.45 -11.85
CA ARG A 327 -9.53 -7.74 -10.81
C ARG A 327 -9.42 -6.23 -10.96
N MET A 328 -8.23 -5.69 -11.20
CA MET A 328 -8.03 -4.25 -11.34
C MET A 328 -8.75 -3.65 -12.55
N SER A 329 -8.88 -4.41 -13.65
CA SER A 329 -9.59 -3.93 -14.83
C SER A 329 -11.06 -3.60 -14.61
N THR A 330 -11.73 -4.21 -13.62
CA THR A 330 -13.14 -3.87 -13.34
C THR A 330 -13.29 -2.46 -12.78
N VAL A 331 -12.31 -1.98 -12.01
CA VAL A 331 -12.30 -0.63 -11.40
C VAL A 331 -11.80 0.41 -12.40
N ILE A 332 -10.79 0.06 -13.20
CA ILE A 332 -10.19 0.94 -14.22
C ILE A 332 -11.22 1.40 -15.29
N ALA A 333 -12.26 0.61 -15.54
CA ALA A 333 -13.37 1.00 -16.40
C ALA A 333 -14.07 2.30 -15.94
N LEU A 334 -14.11 2.56 -14.62
CA LEU A 334 -14.72 3.78 -14.06
C LEU A 334 -14.14 5.06 -14.67
N VAL A 335 -12.86 5.03 -15.02
CA VAL A 335 -12.10 6.16 -15.56
C VAL A 335 -11.83 6.04 -17.06
N GLY A 336 -12.62 5.22 -17.76
CA GLY A 336 -12.55 5.06 -19.21
C GLY A 336 -11.49 4.07 -19.69
N GLY A 337 -11.05 3.14 -18.83
CA GLY A 337 -10.09 2.10 -19.21
C GLY A 337 -10.70 0.87 -19.91
N GLY A 338 -12.03 0.80 -20.03
CA GLY A 338 -12.73 -0.24 -20.78
C GLY A 338 -12.97 -1.56 -20.03
N GLY A 339 -13.65 -2.50 -20.70
CA GLY A 339 -13.86 -3.87 -20.22
C GLY A 339 -15.21 -4.07 -19.52
N ILE A 340 -15.35 -5.15 -18.75
CA ILE A 340 -16.63 -5.51 -18.09
C ILE A 340 -17.07 -4.48 -17.04
N GLY A 341 -16.13 -3.72 -16.50
CA GLY A 341 -16.44 -2.63 -15.59
C GLY A 341 -17.31 -1.54 -16.25
N ASP A 342 -17.27 -1.35 -17.58
CA ASP A 342 -18.12 -0.38 -18.26
C ASP A 342 -19.60 -0.74 -18.09
N MET A 343 -19.92 -2.02 -18.24
CA MET A 343 -21.28 -2.55 -18.08
C MET A 343 -21.70 -2.57 -16.61
N LEU A 344 -20.77 -2.90 -15.70
CA LEU A 344 -20.98 -2.83 -14.26
C LEU A 344 -21.39 -1.42 -13.83
N PHE A 345 -20.60 -0.41 -14.18
CA PHE A 345 -20.88 0.97 -13.79
C PHE A 345 -22.07 1.57 -14.54
N TYR A 346 -22.30 1.18 -15.78
CA TYR A 346 -23.50 1.58 -16.51
C TYR A 346 -24.77 1.09 -15.81
N TYR A 347 -24.90 -0.20 -15.52
CA TYR A 347 -26.09 -0.73 -14.84
C TYR A 347 -26.27 -0.20 -13.42
N LYS A 348 -25.17 0.02 -12.69
CA LYS A 348 -25.21 0.70 -11.39
C LYS A 348 -25.81 2.11 -11.53
N ASN A 349 -25.35 2.90 -12.50
CA ASN A 349 -25.76 4.30 -12.63
C ASN A 349 -27.19 4.44 -13.16
N GLU A 350 -27.64 3.49 -13.99
CA GLU A 350 -29.03 3.42 -14.47
C GLU A 350 -30.00 2.77 -13.47
N GLY A 351 -29.51 2.27 -12.33
CA GLY A 351 -30.34 1.58 -11.34
C GLY A 351 -30.89 0.23 -11.82
N LYS A 352 -30.25 -0.41 -12.80
CA LYS A 352 -30.65 -1.74 -13.32
C LYS A 352 -30.05 -2.85 -12.46
N TRP A 353 -30.55 -3.00 -11.23
CA TRP A 353 -29.97 -3.86 -10.19
C TRP A 353 -29.94 -5.36 -10.54
N ALA A 354 -30.96 -5.89 -11.22
CA ALA A 354 -30.99 -7.29 -11.66
C ALA A 354 -29.90 -7.62 -12.70
N LEU A 355 -29.69 -6.73 -13.68
CA LEU A 355 -28.63 -6.87 -14.68
C LEU A 355 -27.24 -6.65 -14.07
N LEU A 356 -27.13 -5.70 -13.12
CA LEU A 356 -25.91 -5.52 -12.32
C LEU A 356 -25.54 -6.82 -11.58
N GLY A 357 -26.52 -7.50 -10.98
CA GLY A 357 -26.34 -8.78 -10.30
C GLY A 357 -25.72 -9.85 -11.21
N ALA A 358 -26.19 -9.95 -12.46
CA ALA A 358 -25.63 -10.89 -13.43
C ALA A 358 -24.18 -10.56 -13.82
N VAL A 359 -23.83 -9.28 -13.99
CA VAL A 359 -22.45 -8.83 -14.24
C VAL A 359 -21.57 -9.18 -13.05
N VAL A 360 -22.00 -8.86 -11.82
CA VAL A 360 -21.25 -9.15 -10.58
C VAL A 360 -20.99 -10.64 -10.43
N ILE A 361 -22.02 -11.48 -10.58
CA ILE A 361 -21.87 -12.94 -10.48
C ILE A 361 -20.92 -13.48 -11.54
N THR A 362 -20.98 -12.94 -12.77
CA THR A 362 -20.05 -13.33 -13.84
C THR A 362 -18.60 -12.98 -13.49
N ILE A 363 -18.34 -11.76 -13.01
CA ILE A 363 -17.01 -11.33 -12.56
C ILE A 363 -16.51 -12.25 -11.44
N VAL A 364 -17.34 -12.48 -10.41
CA VAL A 364 -16.96 -13.32 -9.26
C VAL A 364 -16.65 -14.75 -9.70
N ALA A 365 -17.50 -15.36 -10.53
CA ALA A 365 -17.31 -16.72 -11.02
C ALA A 365 -15.99 -16.87 -11.81
N VAL A 366 -15.71 -15.91 -12.71
CA VAL A 366 -14.50 -15.96 -13.53
C VAL A 366 -13.23 -15.67 -12.71
N VAL A 367 -13.24 -14.63 -11.87
CA VAL A 367 -12.09 -14.32 -11.01
C VAL A 367 -11.79 -15.48 -10.06
N TRP A 368 -12.82 -16.09 -9.47
CA TRP A 368 -12.65 -17.26 -8.61
C TRP A 368 -12.07 -18.46 -9.38
N ALA A 369 -12.58 -18.75 -10.58
CA ALA A 369 -12.04 -19.81 -11.43
C ALA A 369 -10.58 -19.54 -11.81
N MET A 370 -10.23 -18.29 -12.15
CA MET A 370 -8.87 -17.90 -12.49
C MET A 370 -7.90 -18.00 -11.31
N ASP A 371 -8.30 -17.56 -10.11
CA ASP A 371 -7.46 -17.69 -8.92
C ASP A 371 -7.23 -19.16 -8.56
N TYR A 372 -8.28 -19.99 -8.62
CA TYR A 372 -8.17 -21.43 -8.40
C TYR A 372 -7.21 -22.10 -9.40
N LEU A 373 -7.35 -21.82 -10.69
CA LEU A 373 -6.47 -22.35 -11.74
C LEU A 373 -5.02 -21.86 -11.56
N SER A 374 -4.85 -20.57 -11.24
CA SER A 374 -3.54 -19.98 -11.00
C SER A 374 -2.87 -20.57 -9.77
N GLY A 375 -3.61 -20.84 -8.70
CA GLY A 375 -3.12 -21.52 -7.50
C GLY A 375 -2.59 -22.91 -7.80
N ARG A 376 -3.38 -23.73 -8.52
CA ARG A 376 -2.97 -25.08 -8.91
C ARG A 376 -1.77 -25.11 -9.84
N LEU A 377 -1.64 -24.13 -10.73
CA LEU A 377 -0.46 -24.02 -11.60
C LEU A 377 0.79 -23.62 -10.80
N ARG A 378 0.66 -22.71 -9.84
CA ARG A 378 1.78 -22.29 -8.97
C ARG A 378 2.32 -23.44 -8.11
N GLU A 379 1.43 -24.28 -7.55
CA GLU A 379 1.79 -25.47 -6.74
C GLU A 379 2.58 -26.54 -7.53
N ARG A 380 2.49 -26.55 -8.86
CA ARG A 380 3.26 -27.49 -9.70
C ARG A 380 4.62 -26.93 -10.13
N ILE A 381 4.77 -25.61 -10.12
CA ILE A 381 5.98 -24.92 -10.59
C ILE A 381 6.95 -24.65 -9.43
N THR A 382 6.43 -24.40 -8.23
CA THR A 382 7.18 -24.16 -6.99
C THR A 382 7.20 -25.44 -6.17
#